data_AF-A0A951J667-F1
#
_entry.id   AF-A0A951J667-F1
#
_cell.length_a   1.000
_cell.length_b   1.000
_cell.length_c   1.000
_cell.angle_alpha   90.00
_cell.angle_beta   90.00
_cell.angle_gamma   90.00
#
_symmetry.space_group_name_H-M   'P 1'
#
loop_
_entity.id
_entity.type
_entity.pdbx_description
1 polymer ?
#
loop_
_entity_poly.entity_id
_entity_poly.type
_entity_poly.pdbx_seq_one_letter_code
_entity_poly.pdbx_strand_id
1 'polypeptide(L)'
;MKFIFILALFLLSLATSAQQLSDCVSCSREKISNAQIKTKSADELRLLVNEIYARHGYRFKESRYQDYFESFNWYSSISDNQNIQLNALEKQNIAVLQQQITFLTSQRFLLTSLLKSFQTAYLSINSYDLQTQFQFKYTATHEQKNLFAVLEKLDLNDINWYKNKGLYEVTVDNGYVKINYGVRINGQKIHFIYNYREHSQIMEDFDIFTSYRSEGEHYIEWEFEYYNNELKFIRMNVAG
;
A
#
# COMPACT_ATOMS: atom_id res chain seq x y z
N MET A 1 -1.36 -26.65 61.37
CA MET A 1 -1.87 -25.92 60.19
C MET A 1 -1.45 -26.69 58.95
N LYS A 2 -2.39 -27.31 58.23
CA LYS A 2 -2.12 -28.14 57.04
C LYS A 2 -2.07 -27.22 55.81
N PHE A 3 -0.91 -27.10 55.19
CA PHE A 3 -0.77 -26.38 53.92
C PHE A 3 -1.12 -27.33 52.77
N ILE A 4 -2.20 -27.00 52.06
CA ILE A 4 -2.62 -27.66 50.82
C ILE A 4 -1.82 -27.02 49.69
N PHE A 5 -0.92 -27.78 49.06
CA PHE A 5 -0.28 -27.36 47.82
C PHE A 5 -1.23 -27.62 46.65
N ILE A 6 -1.80 -26.55 46.10
CA ILE A 6 -2.58 -26.59 44.85
C ILE A 6 -1.56 -26.64 43.71
N LEU A 7 -1.47 -27.80 43.04
CA LEU A 7 -0.71 -27.98 41.81
C LEU A 7 -1.47 -27.26 40.67
N ALA A 8 -1.08 -26.04 40.36
CA ALA A 8 -1.59 -25.32 39.20
C ALA A 8 -1.01 -25.95 37.92
N LEU A 9 -1.84 -26.73 37.20
CA LEU A 9 -1.55 -27.16 35.84
C LEU A 9 -1.53 -25.92 34.94
N PHE A 10 -0.34 -25.43 34.63
CA PHE A 10 -0.12 -24.49 33.53
C PHE A 10 -0.40 -25.24 32.22
N LEU A 11 -1.62 -25.14 31.70
CA LEU A 11 -1.92 -25.41 30.30
C LEU A 11 -1.19 -24.35 29.47
N LEU A 12 0.04 -24.64 29.08
CA LEU A 12 0.78 -23.87 28.10
C LEU A 12 0.03 -24.03 26.77
N SER A 13 -0.81 -23.06 26.41
CA SER A 13 -1.37 -22.98 25.07
C SER A 13 -0.20 -22.70 24.12
N LEU A 14 0.30 -23.74 23.47
CA LEU A 14 1.17 -23.61 22.32
C LEU A 14 0.32 -23.07 21.16
N ALA A 15 0.03 -21.77 21.19
CA ALA A 15 -0.24 -21.04 19.97
C ALA A 15 1.10 -20.98 19.22
N THR A 16 1.40 -22.05 18.47
CA THR A 16 2.49 -22.04 17.50
C THR A 16 2.11 -21.02 16.43
N SER A 17 2.51 -19.76 16.65
CA SER A 17 2.53 -18.79 15.57
C SER A 17 3.44 -19.37 14.50
N ALA A 18 2.88 -19.69 13.33
CA ALA A 18 3.70 -20.13 12.20
C ALA A 18 4.74 -19.04 11.94
N GLN A 19 6.03 -19.39 12.06
CA GLN A 19 7.11 -18.45 11.82
C GLN A 19 6.97 -17.90 10.39
N GLN A 20 6.99 -16.57 10.25
CA GLN A 20 6.86 -15.96 8.93
C GLN A 20 7.99 -16.39 8.02
N LEU A 21 7.67 -16.70 6.76
CA LEU A 21 8.64 -17.19 5.79
C LEU A 21 9.55 -16.04 5.33
N SER A 22 10.82 -15.98 5.69
CA SER A 22 11.71 -14.88 5.28
C SER A 22 12.30 -15.06 3.88
N ASP A 23 12.60 -16.29 3.53
CA ASP A 23 13.36 -16.72 2.35
C ASP A 23 12.85 -18.09 1.89
N CYS A 24 13.51 -18.69 0.89
CA CYS A 24 13.15 -20.00 0.37
C CYS A 24 14.23 -21.07 0.50
N VAL A 25 15.05 -21.01 1.56
CA VAL A 25 16.05 -22.05 1.86
C VAL A 25 15.41 -23.43 2.11
N SER A 26 14.23 -23.46 2.74
CA SER A 26 13.50 -24.72 3.01
C SER A 26 12.40 -25.04 2.00
N CYS A 27 12.13 -24.18 1.01
CA CYS A 27 11.02 -24.33 0.06
C CYS A 27 11.11 -25.59 -0.83
N SER A 28 12.26 -26.26 -0.88
CA SER A 28 12.45 -27.54 -1.57
C SER A 28 12.08 -28.77 -0.72
N ARG A 29 11.92 -28.60 0.59
CA ARG A 29 11.71 -29.67 1.59
C ARG A 29 10.46 -29.47 2.45
N GLU A 30 9.97 -28.25 2.55
CA GLU A 30 8.85 -27.86 3.39
C GLU A 30 7.74 -27.19 2.58
N LYS A 31 6.50 -27.49 2.93
CA LYS A 31 5.33 -26.89 2.30
C LYS A 31 5.05 -25.51 2.91
N ILE A 32 4.88 -24.51 2.06
CA ILE A 32 4.45 -23.17 2.47
C ILE A 32 2.97 -23.22 2.88
N SER A 33 2.68 -22.72 4.06
CA SER A 33 1.31 -22.53 4.56
C SER A 33 0.83 -21.09 4.39
N ASN A 34 -0.49 -20.92 4.25
CA ASN A 34 -1.10 -19.59 4.14
C ASN A 34 -0.76 -18.68 5.34
N ALA A 35 -0.59 -19.24 6.54
CA ALA A 35 -0.24 -18.49 7.73
C ALA A 35 1.13 -17.79 7.62
N GLN A 36 2.13 -18.47 7.01
CA GLN A 36 3.49 -17.95 6.87
C GLN A 36 3.59 -16.77 5.88
N ILE A 37 2.62 -16.65 4.98
CA ILE A 37 2.59 -15.66 3.90
C ILE A 37 1.49 -14.61 4.05
N LYS A 38 0.62 -14.72 5.06
CA LYS A 38 -0.59 -13.90 5.24
C LYS A 38 -0.32 -12.40 5.27
N THR A 39 0.79 -11.96 5.84
CA THR A 39 1.13 -10.54 6.01
C THR A 39 2.04 -9.99 4.92
N LYS A 40 2.47 -10.84 3.97
CA LYS A 40 3.39 -10.44 2.91
C LYS A 40 2.68 -9.65 1.84
N SER A 41 3.39 -8.66 1.31
CA SER A 41 3.00 -7.96 0.09
C SER A 41 3.20 -8.84 -1.14
N ALA A 42 2.51 -8.51 -2.25
CA ALA A 42 2.70 -9.19 -3.52
C ALA A 42 4.17 -9.16 -4.00
N ASP A 43 4.89 -8.08 -3.69
CA ASP A 43 6.29 -7.91 -4.10
C ASP A 43 7.23 -8.82 -3.31
N GLU A 44 6.99 -8.98 -2.01
CA GLU A 44 7.73 -9.95 -1.17
C GLU A 44 7.45 -11.39 -1.60
N LEU A 45 6.22 -11.72 -1.96
CA LEU A 45 5.87 -13.04 -2.48
C LEU A 45 6.51 -13.32 -3.84
N ARG A 46 6.56 -12.33 -4.74
CA ARG A 46 7.29 -12.43 -6.01
C ARG A 46 8.77 -12.69 -5.78
N LEU A 47 9.36 -12.04 -4.77
CA LEU A 47 10.75 -12.27 -4.40
C LEU A 47 10.99 -13.71 -3.91
N LEU A 48 10.06 -14.29 -3.13
CA LEU A 48 10.14 -15.70 -2.72
C LEU A 48 10.02 -16.66 -3.91
N VAL A 49 9.12 -16.38 -4.86
CA VAL A 49 9.04 -17.16 -6.12
C VAL A 49 10.36 -17.08 -6.88
N ASN A 50 10.91 -15.88 -7.02
CA ASN A 50 12.19 -15.67 -7.69
C ASN A 50 13.33 -16.38 -6.94
N GLU A 51 13.33 -16.39 -5.61
CA GLU A 51 14.35 -17.10 -4.85
C GLU A 51 14.30 -18.61 -5.10
N ILE A 52 13.10 -19.22 -5.19
CA ILE A 52 12.99 -20.64 -5.58
C ILE A 52 13.71 -20.87 -6.90
N TYR A 53 13.48 -20.04 -7.92
CA TYR A 53 14.20 -20.14 -9.19
C TYR A 53 15.71 -19.85 -9.06
N ALA A 54 16.09 -18.86 -8.25
CA ALA A 54 17.48 -18.48 -8.03
C ALA A 54 18.28 -19.62 -7.37
N ARG A 55 17.68 -20.41 -6.48
CA ARG A 55 18.31 -21.60 -5.88
C ARG A 55 18.69 -22.67 -6.91
N HIS A 56 18.10 -22.61 -8.10
CA HIS A 56 18.45 -23.44 -9.27
C HIS A 56 19.28 -22.70 -10.33
N GLY A 57 19.81 -21.51 -9.99
CA GLY A 57 20.66 -20.72 -10.88
C GLY A 57 19.92 -19.99 -11.99
N TYR A 58 18.63 -19.70 -11.84
CA TYR A 58 17.87 -18.95 -12.84
C TYR A 58 18.52 -17.60 -13.14
N ARG A 59 18.77 -17.36 -14.43
CA ARG A 59 19.27 -16.07 -14.95
C ARG A 59 18.10 -15.13 -15.19
N PHE A 60 18.03 -14.04 -14.43
CA PHE A 60 16.97 -13.04 -14.53
C PHE A 60 17.22 -12.08 -15.69
N LYS A 61 16.14 -11.70 -16.39
CA LYS A 61 16.19 -10.69 -17.45
C LYS A 61 16.16 -9.27 -16.91
N GLU A 62 15.45 -9.06 -15.80
CA GLU A 62 15.40 -7.76 -15.12
C GLU A 62 16.65 -7.60 -14.26
N SER A 63 17.45 -6.57 -14.54
CA SER A 63 18.72 -6.32 -13.84
C SER A 63 18.53 -6.24 -12.33
N ARG A 64 17.47 -5.58 -11.84
CA ARG A 64 17.19 -5.50 -10.39
C ARG A 64 17.14 -6.84 -9.68
N TYR A 65 16.64 -7.90 -10.33
CA TYR A 65 16.60 -9.23 -9.73
C TYR A 65 17.93 -9.95 -9.93
N GLN A 66 18.56 -9.79 -11.10
CA GLN A 66 19.88 -10.35 -11.35
C GLN A 66 20.91 -9.82 -10.33
N ASP A 67 21.05 -8.51 -10.23
CA ASP A 67 21.97 -7.81 -9.31
C ASP A 67 21.67 -8.18 -7.84
N TYR A 68 20.38 -8.26 -7.48
CA TYR A 68 19.97 -8.68 -6.14
C TYR A 68 20.45 -10.10 -5.82
N PHE A 69 20.22 -11.08 -6.71
CA PHE A 69 20.62 -12.45 -6.43
C PHE A 69 22.14 -12.66 -6.56
N GLU A 70 22.83 -11.94 -7.45
CA GLU A 70 24.31 -11.94 -7.55
C GLU A 70 25.01 -11.44 -6.29
N SER A 71 24.34 -10.63 -5.46
CA SER A 71 24.89 -10.21 -4.17
C SER A 71 25.02 -11.36 -3.15
N PHE A 72 24.38 -12.51 -3.39
CA PHE A 72 24.45 -13.65 -2.50
C PHE A 72 25.49 -14.68 -2.96
N ASN A 73 26.35 -15.10 -2.04
CA ASN A 73 27.42 -16.08 -2.29
C ASN A 73 26.93 -17.46 -2.76
N TRP A 74 25.68 -17.82 -2.49
CA TRP A 74 25.09 -19.12 -2.86
C TRP A 74 24.49 -19.12 -4.26
N TYR A 75 24.35 -17.95 -4.91
CA TYR A 75 23.74 -17.82 -6.23
C TYR A 75 24.82 -17.73 -7.31
N SER A 76 24.62 -18.49 -8.37
CA SER A 76 25.34 -18.34 -9.63
C SER A 76 24.38 -18.67 -10.76
N SER A 77 24.28 -17.79 -11.75
CA SER A 77 23.39 -18.03 -12.88
C SER A 77 23.92 -19.13 -13.81
N ILE A 78 23.03 -19.94 -14.36
CA ILE A 78 23.36 -20.90 -15.42
C ILE A 78 23.22 -20.27 -16.81
N SER A 79 23.81 -20.89 -17.81
CA SER A 79 23.79 -20.38 -19.19
C SER A 79 22.41 -20.46 -19.85
N ASP A 80 21.60 -21.48 -19.50
CA ASP A 80 20.30 -21.73 -20.10
C ASP A 80 19.26 -22.15 -19.04
N ASN A 81 18.26 -21.29 -18.84
CA ASN A 81 17.16 -21.51 -17.89
C ASN A 81 16.30 -22.74 -18.23
N GLN A 82 16.34 -23.28 -19.46
CA GLN A 82 15.60 -24.51 -19.82
C GLN A 82 16.07 -25.74 -19.03
N ASN A 83 17.29 -25.71 -18.50
CA ASN A 83 17.85 -26.80 -17.70
C ASN A 83 17.36 -26.79 -16.24
N ILE A 84 16.56 -25.81 -15.82
CA ILE A 84 16.06 -25.71 -14.45
C ILE A 84 14.93 -26.73 -14.23
N GLN A 85 15.12 -27.58 -13.23
CA GLN A 85 14.17 -28.61 -12.84
C GLN A 85 13.74 -28.41 -11.40
N LEU A 86 12.54 -27.85 -11.24
CA LEU A 86 11.91 -27.73 -9.93
C LEU A 86 11.30 -29.06 -9.50
N ASN A 87 11.44 -29.39 -8.22
CA ASN A 87 10.80 -30.56 -7.65
C ASN A 87 9.28 -30.34 -7.48
N ALA A 88 8.54 -31.41 -7.20
CA ALA A 88 7.09 -31.35 -7.09
C ALA A 88 6.61 -30.41 -5.97
N LEU A 89 7.34 -30.34 -4.86
CA LEU A 89 7.01 -29.49 -3.72
C LEU A 89 7.27 -28.01 -4.02
N GLU A 90 8.36 -27.68 -4.72
CA GLU A 90 8.66 -26.31 -5.17
C GLU A 90 7.57 -25.80 -6.12
N LYS A 91 7.12 -26.63 -7.07
CA LYS A 91 6.00 -26.30 -7.96
C LYS A 91 4.71 -26.04 -7.17
N GLN A 92 4.42 -26.87 -6.16
CA GLN A 92 3.29 -26.66 -5.26
C GLN A 92 3.41 -25.35 -4.47
N ASN A 93 4.59 -25.05 -3.94
CA ASN A 93 4.87 -23.84 -3.19
C ASN A 93 4.75 -22.58 -4.07
N ILE A 94 5.27 -22.62 -5.29
CA ILE A 94 5.09 -21.55 -6.28
C ILE A 94 3.61 -21.32 -6.55
N ALA A 95 2.80 -22.36 -6.72
CA ALA A 95 1.36 -22.21 -6.96
C ALA A 95 0.65 -21.50 -5.80
N VAL A 96 0.99 -21.84 -4.55
CA VAL A 96 0.46 -21.16 -3.34
C VAL A 96 0.86 -19.69 -3.32
N LEU A 97 2.13 -19.38 -3.58
CA LEU A 97 2.63 -18.00 -3.64
C LEU A 97 1.94 -17.20 -4.76
N GLN A 98 1.82 -17.78 -5.95
CA GLN A 98 1.16 -17.17 -7.10
C GLN A 98 -0.33 -16.91 -6.84
N GLN A 99 -1.04 -17.83 -6.19
CA GLN A 99 -2.44 -17.62 -5.81
C GLN A 99 -2.59 -16.40 -4.91
N GLN A 100 -1.72 -16.27 -3.90
CA GLN A 100 -1.74 -15.12 -3.00
C GLN A 100 -1.34 -13.82 -3.70
N ILE A 101 -0.35 -13.84 -4.61
CA ILE A 101 0.03 -12.67 -5.43
C ILE A 101 -1.16 -12.19 -6.27
N THR A 102 -1.86 -13.11 -6.93
CA THR A 102 -3.05 -12.79 -7.73
C THR A 102 -4.14 -12.18 -6.86
N PHE A 103 -4.45 -12.78 -5.72
CA PHE A 103 -5.42 -12.23 -4.77
C PHE A 103 -5.06 -10.79 -4.36
N LEU A 104 -3.82 -10.55 -3.90
CA LEU A 104 -3.38 -9.22 -3.47
C LEU A 104 -3.41 -8.20 -4.61
N THR A 105 -3.07 -8.61 -5.83
CA THR A 105 -3.11 -7.73 -7.02
C THR A 105 -4.56 -7.39 -7.39
N SER A 106 -5.48 -8.35 -7.33
CA SER A 106 -6.91 -8.11 -7.54
C SER A 106 -7.50 -7.18 -6.47
N GLN A 107 -7.09 -7.31 -5.20
CA GLN A 107 -7.52 -6.39 -4.15
C GLN A 107 -7.04 -4.96 -4.40
N ARG A 108 -5.81 -4.76 -4.90
CA ARG A 108 -5.31 -3.42 -5.29
C ARG A 108 -6.08 -2.83 -6.47
N PHE A 109 -6.39 -3.66 -7.47
CA PHE A 109 -7.22 -3.24 -8.61
C PHE A 109 -8.61 -2.79 -8.14
N LEU A 110 -9.25 -3.57 -7.26
CA LEU A 110 -10.56 -3.25 -6.71
C LEU A 110 -10.54 -1.95 -5.89
N LEU A 111 -9.55 -1.77 -5.02
CA LEU A 111 -9.38 -0.51 -4.28
C LEU A 111 -9.24 0.68 -5.24
N THR A 112 -8.40 0.56 -6.27
CA THR A 112 -8.22 1.62 -7.28
C THR A 112 -9.53 1.95 -7.99
N SER A 113 -10.33 0.92 -8.34
CA SER A 113 -11.66 1.10 -8.92
C SER A 113 -12.63 1.84 -7.98
N LEU A 114 -12.64 1.49 -6.69
CA LEU A 114 -13.47 2.16 -5.68
C LEU A 114 -13.06 3.62 -5.48
N LEU A 115 -11.75 3.92 -5.46
CA LEU A 115 -11.25 5.29 -5.36
C LEU A 115 -11.70 6.13 -6.57
N LYS A 116 -11.67 5.56 -7.78
CA LYS A 116 -12.17 6.21 -9.00
C LYS A 116 -13.68 6.42 -8.98
N SER A 117 -14.43 5.45 -8.45
CA SER A 117 -15.87 5.58 -8.25
C SER A 117 -16.18 6.73 -7.28
N PHE A 118 -15.46 6.79 -6.15
CA PHE A 118 -15.57 7.89 -5.18
C PHE A 118 -15.23 9.25 -5.83
N GLN A 119 -14.11 9.34 -6.55
CA GLN A 119 -13.70 10.55 -7.29
C GLN A 119 -14.82 11.00 -8.24
N THR A 120 -15.39 10.09 -9.01
CA THR A 120 -16.47 10.37 -9.96
C THR A 120 -17.75 10.85 -9.25
N ALA A 121 -18.17 10.14 -8.20
CA ALA A 121 -19.35 10.51 -7.42
C ALA A 121 -19.18 11.89 -6.76
N TYR A 122 -17.98 12.19 -6.28
CA TYR A 122 -17.67 13.47 -5.64
C TYR A 122 -17.68 14.63 -6.64
N LEU A 123 -16.96 14.50 -7.76
CA LEU A 123 -16.86 15.56 -8.77
C LEU A 123 -18.21 15.82 -9.46
N SER A 124 -19.09 14.82 -9.53
CA SER A 124 -20.46 14.96 -10.05
C SER A 124 -21.49 15.39 -9.00
N ILE A 125 -21.07 15.59 -7.73
CA ILE A 125 -21.94 15.96 -6.61
C ILE A 125 -23.09 14.94 -6.43
N ASN A 126 -22.82 13.66 -6.71
CA ASN A 126 -23.78 12.58 -6.54
C ASN A 126 -23.89 12.20 -5.06
N SER A 127 -24.67 12.97 -4.31
CA SER A 127 -24.84 12.82 -2.86
C SER A 127 -25.41 11.45 -2.44
N TYR A 128 -26.21 10.82 -3.31
CA TYR A 128 -26.75 9.49 -3.06
C TYR A 128 -25.64 8.43 -3.03
N ASP A 129 -24.79 8.38 -4.05
CA ASP A 129 -23.69 7.41 -4.10
C ASP A 129 -22.63 7.68 -3.03
N LEU A 130 -22.30 8.96 -2.80
CA LEU A 130 -21.41 9.37 -1.72
C LEU A 130 -21.89 8.82 -0.36
N GLN A 131 -23.18 8.97 -0.06
CA GLN A 131 -23.74 8.51 1.20
C GLN A 131 -23.88 6.98 1.27
N THR A 132 -24.39 6.34 0.22
CA THR A 132 -24.75 4.93 0.25
C THR A 132 -23.56 3.99 0.06
N GLN A 133 -22.61 4.36 -0.81
CA GLN A 133 -21.45 3.51 -1.14
C GLN A 133 -20.25 3.83 -0.25
N PHE A 134 -20.06 5.10 0.12
CA PHE A 134 -18.84 5.56 0.79
C PHE A 134 -19.05 6.09 2.21
N GLN A 135 -20.30 6.12 2.69
CA GLN A 135 -20.67 6.74 3.98
C GLN A 135 -20.21 8.21 4.10
N PHE A 136 -20.06 8.89 2.96
CA PHE A 136 -19.59 10.25 2.89
C PHE A 136 -20.78 11.23 2.80
N LYS A 137 -20.93 12.07 3.83
CA LYS A 137 -21.92 13.16 3.83
C LYS A 137 -21.34 14.39 3.16
N TYR A 138 -21.86 14.75 2.00
CA TYR A 138 -21.49 16.00 1.33
C TYR A 138 -22.14 17.20 2.03
N THR A 139 -21.32 18.17 2.43
CA THR A 139 -21.75 19.50 2.92
C THR A 139 -20.96 20.58 2.18
N ALA A 140 -21.61 21.67 1.77
CA ALA A 140 -20.97 22.71 0.97
C ALA A 140 -20.12 23.66 1.85
N THR A 141 -18.99 23.18 2.37
CA THR A 141 -18.05 23.96 3.20
C THR A 141 -16.76 24.31 2.44
N HIS A 142 -15.88 25.10 3.07
CA HIS A 142 -14.59 25.46 2.47
C HIS A 142 -13.69 24.23 2.27
N GLU A 143 -13.70 23.32 3.24
CA GLU A 143 -12.93 22.08 3.23
C GLU A 143 -13.37 21.17 2.08
N GLN A 144 -14.67 21.13 1.74
CA GLN A 144 -15.12 20.39 0.56
C GLN A 144 -14.61 20.98 -0.76
N LYS A 145 -14.39 22.30 -0.85
CA LYS A 145 -13.72 22.88 -2.03
C LYS A 145 -12.29 22.38 -2.16
N ASN A 146 -11.60 22.18 -1.03
CA ASN A 146 -10.24 21.63 -1.01
C ASN A 146 -10.22 20.16 -1.44
N LEU A 147 -11.17 19.33 -0.98
CA LEU A 147 -11.29 17.95 -1.46
C LEU A 147 -11.66 17.87 -2.94
N PHE A 148 -12.53 18.76 -3.44
CA PHE A 148 -12.80 18.87 -4.87
C PHE A 148 -11.52 19.12 -5.66
N ALA A 149 -10.70 20.09 -5.22
CA ALA A 149 -9.43 20.39 -5.85
C ALA A 149 -8.45 19.21 -5.80
N VAL A 150 -8.39 18.47 -4.67
CA VAL A 150 -7.62 17.22 -4.61
C VAL A 150 -8.09 16.25 -5.69
N LEU A 151 -9.37 15.90 -5.69
CA LEU A 151 -9.92 14.89 -6.59
C LEU A 151 -9.86 15.30 -8.07
N GLU A 152 -9.89 16.58 -8.39
CA GLU A 152 -9.71 17.08 -9.76
C GLU A 152 -8.27 16.88 -10.25
N LYS A 153 -7.26 17.01 -9.37
CA LYS A 153 -5.84 16.94 -9.75
C LYS A 153 -5.25 15.53 -9.77
N LEU A 154 -5.88 14.56 -9.11
CA LEU A 154 -5.34 13.20 -9.02
C LEU A 154 -5.68 12.36 -10.26
N ASP A 155 -4.66 11.77 -10.90
CA ASP A 155 -4.85 10.60 -11.76
C ASP A 155 -4.71 9.32 -10.93
N LEU A 156 -5.84 8.74 -10.54
CA LEU A 156 -5.87 7.53 -9.72
C LEU A 156 -5.40 6.27 -10.47
N ASN A 157 -5.19 6.32 -11.79
CA ASN A 157 -4.55 5.22 -12.52
C ASN A 157 -3.04 5.16 -12.29
N ASP A 158 -2.43 6.29 -11.91
CA ASP A 158 -0.98 6.42 -11.76
C ASP A 158 -0.53 6.32 -10.29
N ILE A 159 -1.35 5.68 -9.44
CA ILE A 159 -0.94 5.37 -8.06
C ILE A 159 0.28 4.44 -8.10
N ASN A 160 1.38 4.93 -7.56
CA ASN A 160 2.64 4.21 -7.48
C ASN A 160 2.65 3.31 -6.24
N TRP A 161 2.87 2.01 -6.44
CA TRP A 161 2.82 1.02 -5.38
C TRP A 161 4.21 0.56 -4.96
N TYR A 162 4.44 0.55 -3.65
CA TYR A 162 5.59 -0.10 -3.03
C TYR A 162 5.12 -0.97 -1.87
N LYS A 163 5.19 -2.30 -2.04
CA LYS A 163 4.61 -3.25 -1.09
C LYS A 163 3.14 -2.88 -0.84
N ASN A 164 2.72 -2.73 0.41
CA ASN A 164 1.34 -2.40 0.78
C ASN A 164 1.08 -0.89 0.87
N LYS A 165 1.97 -0.06 0.32
CA LYS A 165 1.83 1.39 0.27
C LYS A 165 1.56 1.84 -1.15
N GLY A 166 0.68 2.81 -1.30
CA GLY A 166 0.37 3.48 -2.56
C GLY A 166 0.54 4.99 -2.40
N LEU A 167 1.03 5.66 -3.43
CA LEU A 167 1.21 7.11 -3.44
C LEU A 167 0.95 7.68 -4.84
N TYR A 168 0.18 8.75 -4.89
CA TYR A 168 0.19 9.69 -6.01
C TYR A 168 0.08 11.09 -5.44
N GLU A 169 1.01 11.97 -5.82
CA GLU A 169 1.08 13.34 -5.32
C GLU A 169 1.42 14.30 -6.47
N VAL A 170 0.71 15.42 -6.52
CA VAL A 170 0.94 16.50 -7.48
C VAL A 170 1.18 17.78 -6.68
N THR A 171 2.21 18.53 -7.03
CA THR A 171 2.45 19.85 -6.45
C THR A 171 2.20 20.91 -7.51
N VAL A 172 1.35 21.88 -7.20
CA VAL A 172 1.02 23.00 -8.10
C VAL A 172 1.47 24.29 -7.44
N ASP A 173 2.33 25.03 -8.12
CA ASP A 173 2.63 26.42 -7.82
C ASP A 173 1.64 27.31 -8.59
N ASN A 174 0.79 28.05 -7.87
CA ASN A 174 -0.22 28.93 -8.50
C ASN A 174 0.23 30.40 -8.60
N GLY A 175 1.51 30.69 -8.36
CA GLY A 175 2.06 32.04 -8.33
C GLY A 175 2.01 32.73 -6.96
N TYR A 176 1.28 32.15 -6.00
CA TYR A 176 1.25 32.60 -4.61
C TYR A 176 1.73 31.52 -3.64
N VAL A 177 1.31 30.27 -3.87
CA VAL A 177 1.62 29.12 -3.00
C VAL A 177 1.88 27.88 -3.85
N LYS A 178 2.75 27.02 -3.33
CA LYS A 178 2.83 25.60 -3.71
C LYS A 178 1.92 24.73 -2.86
N ILE A 179 0.90 24.18 -3.50
CA ILE A 179 -0.05 23.27 -2.86
C ILE A 179 0.25 21.85 -3.31
N ASN A 180 0.34 20.93 -2.35
CA ASN A 180 0.45 19.51 -2.60
C ASN A 180 -0.93 18.85 -2.48
N TYR A 181 -1.34 18.16 -3.55
CA TYR A 181 -2.54 17.35 -3.63
C TYR A 181 -2.11 15.89 -3.68
N GLY A 182 -2.73 15.01 -2.92
CA GLY A 182 -2.28 13.62 -2.88
C GLY A 182 -3.32 12.60 -2.49
N VAL A 183 -3.01 11.35 -2.80
CA VAL A 183 -3.59 10.17 -2.17
C VAL A 183 -2.47 9.29 -1.64
N ARG A 184 -2.57 8.93 -0.36
CA ARG A 184 -1.64 8.01 0.32
C ARG A 184 -2.40 6.80 0.83
N ILE A 185 -1.90 5.62 0.51
CA ILE A 185 -2.48 4.35 0.92
C ILE A 185 -1.46 3.63 1.81
N ASN A 186 -1.90 3.18 2.97
CA ASN A 186 -1.09 2.38 3.89
C ASN A 186 -1.92 1.20 4.40
N GLY A 187 -1.81 0.06 3.71
CA GLY A 187 -2.63 -1.11 3.97
C GLY A 187 -4.12 -0.79 3.74
N GLN A 188 -4.90 -0.81 4.82
CA GLN A 188 -6.34 -0.57 4.78
C GLN A 188 -6.71 0.92 4.92
N LYS A 189 -5.75 1.79 5.23
CA LYS A 189 -6.01 3.22 5.40
C LYS A 189 -5.67 4.00 4.15
N ILE A 190 -6.55 4.90 3.76
CA ILE A 190 -6.40 5.77 2.61
C ILE A 190 -6.61 7.20 3.05
N HIS A 191 -5.72 8.09 2.63
CA HIS A 191 -5.74 9.50 2.97
C HIS A 191 -5.71 10.30 1.68
N PHE A 192 -6.77 11.04 1.39
CA PHE A 192 -6.68 12.16 0.44
C PHE A 192 -6.10 13.36 1.18
N ILE A 193 -5.18 14.07 0.55
CA ILE A 193 -4.34 15.09 1.19
C ILE A 193 -4.45 16.38 0.39
N TYR A 194 -4.76 17.46 1.09
CA TYR A 194 -4.56 18.83 0.65
C TYR A 194 -3.56 19.47 1.60
N ASN A 195 -2.40 19.87 1.09
CA ASN A 195 -1.35 20.45 1.92
C ASN A 195 -0.82 21.75 1.31
N TYR A 196 -1.11 22.84 2.00
CA TYR A 196 -0.51 24.14 1.79
C TYR A 196 0.92 24.11 2.36
N ARG A 197 1.95 24.07 1.50
CA ARG A 197 3.34 23.84 1.93
C ARG A 197 4.16 25.10 2.11
N GLU A 198 4.32 25.87 1.04
CA GLU A 198 5.27 26.98 1.01
C GLU A 198 4.87 28.01 -0.07
N HIS A 199 5.50 29.17 -0.03
CA HIS A 199 5.28 30.22 -1.02
C HIS A 199 5.73 29.82 -2.42
N SER A 200 5.14 30.51 -3.39
CA SER A 200 5.56 30.41 -4.79
C SER A 200 7.02 30.80 -4.96
N GLN A 201 7.68 30.19 -5.96
CA GLN A 201 9.05 30.57 -6.32
C GLN A 201 9.17 31.99 -6.88
N ILE A 202 8.07 32.56 -7.37
CA ILE A 202 8.03 33.90 -7.95
C ILE A 202 7.59 34.97 -6.95
N MET A 203 7.31 34.60 -5.70
CA MET A 203 7.05 35.59 -4.66
C MET A 203 8.37 36.18 -4.15
N GLU A 204 8.50 37.50 -4.30
CA GLU A 204 9.67 38.25 -3.80
C GLU A 204 9.49 38.62 -2.33
N ASP A 205 8.32 39.17 -1.95
CA ASP A 205 7.98 39.57 -0.57
C ASP A 205 6.45 39.59 -0.34
N PHE A 206 6.01 39.67 0.92
CA PHE A 206 4.61 39.91 1.29
C PHE A 206 4.23 41.40 1.19
N ASP A 207 4.08 41.91 -0.03
CA ASP A 207 3.83 43.33 -0.24
C ASP A 207 2.37 43.67 -0.61
N ILE A 208 2.16 44.82 -1.27
CA ILE A 208 0.84 45.32 -1.67
C ILE A 208 0.29 44.62 -2.91
N PHE A 209 1.11 43.86 -3.65
CA PHE A 209 0.70 43.17 -4.87
C PHE A 209 0.05 41.82 -4.59
N THR A 210 -0.05 41.44 -3.32
CA THR A 210 -0.70 40.21 -2.91
C THR A 210 -1.73 40.45 -1.79
N SER A 211 -2.96 39.98 -2.01
CA SER A 211 -3.95 39.83 -0.93
C SER A 211 -3.64 38.62 -0.04
N TYR A 212 -2.62 37.84 -0.40
CA TYR A 212 -2.21 36.61 0.24
C TYR A 212 -1.17 36.90 1.33
N ARG A 213 -1.59 36.83 2.60
CA ARG A 213 -0.75 37.16 3.78
C ARG A 213 -0.58 36.00 4.77
N SER A 214 -0.77 34.76 4.35
CA SER A 214 -0.67 33.59 5.23
C SER A 214 0.70 32.94 5.13
N GLU A 215 1.41 32.86 6.26
CA GLU A 215 2.65 32.10 6.42
C GLU A 215 2.42 30.67 6.93
N GLY A 216 1.20 30.35 7.37
CA GLY A 216 0.89 29.07 8.02
C GLY A 216 0.78 27.91 7.04
N GLU A 217 1.53 26.83 7.29
CA GLU A 217 1.25 25.52 6.71
C GLU A 217 -0.17 25.10 7.08
N HIS A 218 -0.95 24.62 6.12
CA HIS A 218 -2.31 24.17 6.35
C HIS A 218 -2.53 22.83 5.68
N TYR A 219 -2.77 21.82 6.50
CA TYR A 219 -2.89 20.44 6.10
C TYR A 219 -4.31 19.94 6.40
N ILE A 220 -5.00 19.48 5.36
CA ILE A 220 -6.26 18.77 5.48
C ILE A 220 -6.08 17.37 4.96
N GLU A 221 -6.60 16.39 5.69
CA GLU A 221 -6.72 15.02 5.22
C GLU A 221 -8.13 14.48 5.38
N TRP A 222 -8.53 13.64 4.42
CA TRP A 222 -9.74 12.84 4.48
C TRP A 222 -9.35 11.36 4.59
N GLU A 223 -9.58 10.78 5.76
CA GLU A 223 -9.27 9.38 6.07
C GLU A 223 -10.43 8.48 5.64
N PHE A 224 -10.10 7.45 4.88
CA PHE A 224 -10.96 6.35 4.48
C PHE A 224 -10.36 5.02 4.92
N GLU A 225 -11.23 4.04 5.13
CA GLU A 225 -10.86 2.66 5.39
C GLU A 225 -11.34 1.75 4.25
N TYR A 226 -10.45 0.88 3.77
CA TYR A 226 -10.75 -0.18 2.82
C TYR A 226 -10.76 -1.53 3.52
N TYR A 227 -11.96 -2.09 3.64
CA TYR A 227 -12.18 -3.37 4.31
C TYR A 227 -13.38 -4.08 3.69
N ASN A 228 -13.32 -5.42 3.60
CA ASN A 228 -14.38 -6.23 2.99
C ASN A 228 -14.85 -5.75 1.60
N ASN A 229 -13.92 -5.31 0.75
CA ASN A 229 -14.19 -4.79 -0.59
C ASN A 229 -15.05 -3.51 -0.61
N GLU A 230 -15.14 -2.81 0.52
CA GLU A 230 -15.83 -1.53 0.66
C GLU A 230 -14.82 -0.44 1.01
N LEU A 231 -15.04 0.77 0.49
CA LEU A 231 -14.28 1.97 0.84
C LEU A 231 -15.21 2.89 1.64
N LYS A 232 -14.86 3.18 2.90
CA LYS A 232 -15.71 3.98 3.79
C LYS A 232 -14.97 5.19 4.31
N PHE A 233 -15.63 6.35 4.25
CA PHE A 233 -15.14 7.56 4.89
C PHE A 233 -15.17 7.41 6.41
N ILE A 234 -14.08 7.80 7.06
CA ILE A 234 -13.93 7.72 8.51
C ILE A 234 -14.04 9.11 9.13
N ARG A 235 -13.19 10.04 8.69
CA ARG A 235 -13.11 11.39 9.25
C ARG A 235 -12.30 12.34 8.37
N MET A 236 -12.44 13.62 8.66
CA MET A 236 -11.58 14.68 8.16
C MET A 236 -10.75 15.22 9.33
N ASN A 237 -9.44 15.40 9.13
CA ASN A 237 -8.56 16.06 10.08
C ASN A 237 -8.00 17.34 9.44
N VAL A 238 -7.91 18.40 10.23
CA VAL A 238 -7.34 19.69 9.82
C VAL A 238 -6.23 20.04 10.81
N ALA A 239 -5.07 20.42 10.30
CA ALA A 239 -3.93 20.90 11.05
C ALA A 239 -3.41 22.20 10.42
N GLY A 240 -3.08 23.18 11.25
CA GLY A 240 -2.56 24.48 10.86
C GLY A 240 -2.24 25.33 12.09
#